data_AF-O85317-F1
#
_entry.id   AF-O85317-F1
#
_cell.length_a   1.000
_cell.length_b   1.000
_cell.length_c   1.000
_cell.angle_alpha   90.00
_cell.angle_beta   90.00
_cell.angle_gamma   90.00
#
_symmetry.space_group_name_H-M   'P 1'
#
loop_
_entity.id
_entity.type
_entity.pdbx_description
1 polymer ?
#
loop_
_entity_poly.entity_id
_entity_poly.type
_entity_poly.pdbx_seq_one_letter_code
_entity_poly.pdbx_strand_id
1 'polypeptide(L)'
;MVVGYLYQGNTWADGSYTLTVKVEDKAGNTNYSAPLTVVIDTQIAIDGVELVNDSGVKGDNMTNDDRPHFRVTVPTDVNEVRLSIDGGNSWVQATPGVAGSWEYIWPTDLADGPTR
;
A
#
# COMPACT_ATOMS: atom_id res chain seq x y z
N MET A 1 7.74 40.41 6.28
CA MET A 1 6.43 39.73 6.30
C MET A 1 6.02 39.56 4.84
N VAL A 2 6.24 38.38 4.26
CA VAL A 2 5.73 38.08 2.93
C VAL A 2 4.46 37.26 3.15
N VAL A 3 3.33 37.85 2.79
CA VAL A 3 2.04 37.16 2.71
C VAL A 3 2.01 36.47 1.35
N GLY A 4 2.03 35.14 1.36
CA GLY A 4 1.91 34.30 0.16
C GLY A 4 0.49 33.77 0.04
N TYR A 5 -0.12 34.03 -1.11
CA TYR A 5 -1.49 33.65 -1.47
C TYR A 5 -1.74 32.13 -1.37
N LEU A 6 -2.94 31.76 -0.92
CA LEU A 6 -3.44 30.39 -0.89
C LEU A 6 -3.59 29.86 -2.32
N TYR A 7 -2.62 29.09 -2.81
CA TYR A 7 -2.82 28.21 -3.96
C TYR A 7 -3.35 26.86 -3.45
N GLN A 8 -4.67 26.66 -3.52
CA GLN A 8 -5.23 25.32 -3.45
C GLN A 8 -4.95 24.65 -4.80
N GLY A 9 -3.99 23.71 -4.88
CA GLY A 9 -3.91 22.83 -6.05
C GLY A 9 -2.63 22.08 -6.39
N ASN A 10 -1.47 22.31 -5.75
CA ASN A 10 -0.26 21.56 -6.11
C ASN A 10 0.01 20.45 -5.11
N THR A 11 -0.58 19.28 -5.33
CA THR A 11 -0.10 18.03 -4.72
C THR A 11 1.28 17.72 -5.29
N TRP A 12 2.26 17.51 -4.42
CA TRP A 12 3.59 17.10 -4.83
C TRP A 12 3.51 15.63 -5.26
N ALA A 13 4.21 15.27 -6.35
CA ALA A 13 4.31 13.87 -6.75
C ALA A 13 5.11 13.09 -5.70
N ASP A 14 4.97 11.76 -5.69
CA ASP A 14 5.81 10.93 -4.84
C ASP A 14 7.27 11.07 -5.23
N GLY A 15 8.15 11.07 -4.23
CA GLY A 15 9.58 11.22 -4.45
C GLY A 15 10.33 11.79 -3.25
N SER A 16 11.65 11.85 -3.40
CA SER A 16 12.56 12.45 -2.42
C SER A 16 12.87 13.89 -2.82
N TYR A 17 12.70 14.80 -1.86
CA TYR A 17 12.89 16.24 -2.00
C TYR A 17 13.90 16.73 -0.97
N THR A 18 14.71 17.72 -1.34
CA THR A 18 15.65 18.36 -0.41
C THR A 18 15.19 19.79 -0.12
N LEU A 19 14.85 20.06 1.13
CA LEU A 19 14.52 21.39 1.62
C LEU A 19 15.80 22.10 2.10
N THR A 20 16.00 23.33 1.66
CA THR A 20 17.05 24.23 2.18
C THR A 20 16.45 25.61 2.37
N VAL A 21 16.72 26.23 3.52
CA VAL A 21 16.25 27.57 3.84
C VAL A 21 17.38 28.56 3.59
N LYS A 22 17.12 29.61 2.81
CA LYS A 22 18.00 30.77 2.66
C LYS A 22 17.46 31.92 3.51
N VAL A 23 18.33 32.55 4.29
CA VAL A 23 18.06 33.84 4.94
C VAL A 23 18.91 34.92 4.27
N GLU A 24 18.37 36.13 4.19
CA GLU A 24 19.05 37.32 3.68
C GLU A 24 18.64 38.52 4.54
N ASP A 25 19.61 39.28 5.05
CA ASP A 25 19.34 40.49 5.82
C ASP A 25 19.23 41.74 4.92
N LYS A 26 18.85 42.89 5.51
CA LYS A 26 18.70 44.16 4.76
C LYS A 26 20.00 44.69 4.16
N ALA A 27 21.15 44.25 4.67
CA ALA A 27 22.46 44.62 4.15
C ALA A 27 22.93 43.67 3.04
N GLY A 28 22.18 42.59 2.77
CA GLY A 28 22.49 41.59 1.74
C GLY A 28 23.31 40.40 2.25
N ASN A 29 23.51 40.23 3.56
CA ASN A 29 24.19 39.04 4.08
C ASN A 29 23.28 37.81 3.97
N THR A 30 23.77 36.74 3.35
CA THR A 30 23.01 35.50 3.19
C THR A 30 23.57 34.35 3.99
N ASN A 31 22.71 33.48 4.49
CA ASN A 31 23.11 32.18 5.04
C ASN A 31 22.09 31.10 4.66
N TYR A 32 22.49 29.84 4.77
CA TYR A 32 21.67 28.68 4.42
C TYR A 32 21.53 27.71 5.60
N SER A 33 20.40 27.02 5.71
CA SER A 33 20.26 25.89 6.63
C SER A 33 21.08 24.68 6.16
N ALA A 34 21.26 23.71 7.06
CA ALA A 34 21.55 22.35 6.61
C ALA A 34 20.38 21.82 5.74
N PRO A 35 20.64 20.96 4.74
CA PRO A 35 19.60 20.34 3.94
C PRO A 35 18.77 19.34 4.77
N LEU A 36 17.46 19.29 4.53
CA LEU A 36 16.54 18.28 5.06
C LEU A 36 15.96 17.47 3.91
N THR A 37 16.15 16.16 3.91
CA THR A 37 15.48 15.25 2.96
C THR A 37 14.08 14.94 3.44
N VAL A 38 13.09 15.11 2.56
CA VAL A 38 11.68 14.82 2.77
C VAL A 38 11.23 13.85 1.69
N VAL A 39 10.58 12.75 2.08
CA VAL A 39 9.97 11.82 1.13
C VAL A 39 8.46 12.07 1.14
N ILE A 40 7.91 12.34 -0.04
CA ILE A 40 6.47 12.33 -0.28
C ILE A 40 6.15 10.94 -0.80
N ASP A 41 5.29 10.23 -0.09
CA ASP A 41 4.77 8.93 -0.50
C ASP A 41 3.27 8.91 -0.26
N THR A 42 2.51 8.89 -1.34
CA THR A 42 1.05 8.88 -1.35
C THR A 42 0.51 7.60 -1.99
N GLN A 43 1.38 6.65 -2.37
CA GLN A 43 0.99 5.42 -3.02
C GLN A 43 0.40 4.42 -2.03
N ILE A 44 -0.89 4.14 -2.19
CA ILE A 44 -1.57 3.03 -1.55
C ILE A 44 -2.34 2.29 -2.64
N ALA A 45 -1.95 1.04 -2.90
CA ALA A 45 -2.53 0.23 -3.96
C ALA A 45 -2.61 -1.25 -3.55
N ILE A 46 -3.49 -1.97 -4.23
CA ILE A 46 -3.46 -3.43 -4.30
C ILE A 46 -3.03 -3.77 -5.71
N ASP A 47 -1.81 -4.24 -5.87
CA ASP A 47 -1.21 -4.53 -7.18
C ASP A 47 -1.66 -5.87 -7.73
N GLY A 48 -2.05 -6.80 -6.86
CA GLY A 48 -2.54 -8.11 -7.27
C GLY A 48 -3.17 -8.91 -6.14
N VAL A 49 -4.08 -9.81 -6.53
CA VAL A 49 -4.66 -10.85 -5.66
C VAL A 49 -4.67 -12.15 -6.44
N GLU A 50 -4.15 -13.22 -5.85
CA GLU A 50 -3.99 -14.54 -6.47
C GLU A 50 -4.57 -15.62 -5.55
N LEU A 51 -5.35 -16.55 -6.11
CA LEU A 51 -5.67 -17.83 -5.48
C LEU A 51 -4.52 -18.80 -5.78
N VAL A 52 -3.65 -19.02 -4.80
CA VAL A 52 -2.40 -19.78 -4.96
C VAL A 52 -2.69 -21.27 -5.18
N ASN A 53 -3.73 -21.80 -4.52
CA ASN A 53 -4.16 -23.18 -4.66
C ASN A 53 -5.34 -23.36 -5.63
N ASP A 54 -5.35 -22.62 -6.75
CA ASP A 54 -6.24 -22.88 -7.89
C ASP A 54 -6.06 -24.33 -8.38
N SER A 55 -7.13 -25.10 -8.38
CA SER A 55 -7.14 -26.55 -8.62
C SER A 55 -8.25 -26.94 -9.59
N GLY A 56 -8.14 -28.09 -10.25
CA GLY A 56 -9.08 -28.48 -11.29
C GLY A 56 -8.70 -27.82 -12.62
N VAL A 57 -9.32 -26.69 -12.96
CA VAL A 57 -9.04 -25.96 -14.21
C VAL A 57 -8.19 -24.73 -13.93
N LYS A 58 -6.93 -24.76 -14.34
CA LYS A 58 -6.01 -23.64 -14.09
C LYS A 58 -6.51 -22.30 -14.64
N GLY A 59 -6.54 -21.29 -13.77
CA GLY A 59 -6.86 -19.91 -14.12
C GLY A 59 -8.35 -19.60 -14.11
N ASP A 60 -9.20 -20.54 -13.67
CA ASP A 60 -10.62 -20.27 -13.43
C ASP A 60 -10.88 -19.67 -12.04
N ASN A 61 -9.84 -19.58 -11.19
CA ASN A 61 -9.89 -19.13 -9.80
C ASN A 61 -10.80 -20.00 -8.92
N MET A 62 -10.86 -21.30 -9.19
CA MET A 62 -11.59 -22.27 -8.38
C MET A 62 -10.60 -23.22 -7.68
N THR A 63 -10.94 -23.63 -6.45
CA THR A 63 -10.17 -24.62 -5.69
C THR A 63 -11.09 -25.69 -5.11
N ASN A 64 -10.59 -26.92 -5.00
CA ASN A 64 -11.22 -28.04 -4.31
C ASN A 64 -10.68 -28.22 -2.89
N ASP A 65 -9.77 -27.33 -2.47
CA ASP A 65 -9.23 -27.24 -1.13
C ASP A 65 -10.20 -26.44 -0.26
N ASP A 66 -10.58 -26.98 0.89
CA ASP A 66 -11.47 -26.33 1.85
C ASP A 66 -10.77 -25.19 2.63
N ARG A 67 -9.45 -25.00 2.43
CA ARG A 67 -8.64 -23.91 2.97
C ARG A 67 -8.01 -23.11 1.85
N PRO A 68 -8.74 -22.18 1.22
CA PRO A 68 -8.18 -21.37 0.15
C PRO A 68 -6.96 -20.59 0.62
N HIS A 69 -5.95 -20.56 -0.23
CA HIS A 69 -4.70 -19.84 -0.01
C HIS A 69 -4.64 -18.65 -0.96
N PHE A 70 -4.62 -17.45 -0.38
CA PHE A 70 -4.49 -16.20 -1.10
C PHE A 70 -3.10 -15.58 -0.95
N ARG A 71 -2.60 -15.02 -2.05
CA ARG A 71 -1.50 -14.07 -2.07
C ARG A 71 -2.01 -12.69 -2.49
N VAL A 72 -1.56 -11.66 -1.78
CA VAL A 72 -1.85 -10.26 -2.12
C VAL A 72 -0.53 -9.53 -2.34
N THR A 73 -0.43 -8.81 -3.45
CA THR A 73 0.73 -7.97 -3.78
C THR A 73 0.36 -6.50 -3.55
N VAL A 74 1.23 -5.77 -2.84
CA VAL A 74 1.06 -4.38 -2.42
C VAL A 74 2.41 -3.66 -2.41
N PRO A 75 2.43 -2.30 -2.33
CA PRO A 75 3.65 -1.55 -2.05
C PRO A 75 4.38 -2.03 -0.79
N THR A 76 5.71 -1.95 -0.80
CA THR A 76 6.57 -2.54 0.24
C THR A 76 6.45 -1.89 1.62
N ASP A 77 5.90 -0.69 1.69
CA ASP A 77 5.70 0.11 2.90
C ASP A 77 4.30 -0.09 3.52
N VAL A 78 3.47 -0.98 2.95
CA VAL A 78 2.19 -1.36 3.54
C VAL A 78 2.40 -2.09 4.87
N ASN A 79 1.70 -1.62 5.91
CA ASN A 79 1.81 -2.14 7.27
C ASN A 79 0.83 -3.28 7.59
N GLU A 80 -0.28 -3.38 6.85
CA GLU A 80 -1.34 -4.35 7.13
C GLU A 80 -2.13 -4.69 5.87
N VAL A 81 -2.43 -5.98 5.69
CA VAL A 81 -3.38 -6.49 4.69
C VAL A 81 -4.43 -7.33 5.39
N ARG A 82 -5.70 -7.11 5.05
CA ARG A 82 -6.83 -7.90 5.54
C ARG A 82 -7.66 -8.46 4.39
N LEU A 83 -8.19 -9.67 4.58
CA LEU A 83 -9.05 -10.36 3.62
C LEU A 83 -10.43 -10.57 4.21
N SER A 84 -11.43 -10.64 3.34
CA SER A 84 -12.79 -11.00 3.67
C SER A 84 -13.38 -11.84 2.54
N ILE A 85 -14.12 -12.89 2.90
CA ILE A 85 -14.87 -13.76 1.97
C ILE A 85 -16.39 -13.61 2.14
N ASP A 86 -16.84 -12.88 3.17
CA ASP A 86 -18.25 -12.70 3.53
C ASP A 86 -18.77 -11.30 3.15
N GLY A 87 -18.10 -10.64 2.21
CA GLY A 87 -18.49 -9.30 1.73
C GLY A 87 -18.11 -8.16 2.69
N GLY A 88 -17.13 -8.38 3.55
CA GLY A 88 -16.60 -7.37 4.48
C GLY A 88 -17.26 -7.38 5.86
N ASN A 89 -18.08 -8.39 6.19
CA ASN A 89 -18.67 -8.54 7.52
C ASN A 89 -17.61 -8.96 8.54
N SER A 90 -16.68 -9.83 8.12
CA SER A 90 -15.54 -10.28 8.91
C SER A 90 -14.25 -10.09 8.12
N TRP A 91 -13.19 -9.72 8.84
CA TRP A 91 -11.86 -9.49 8.26
C TRP A 91 -10.82 -10.32 9.00
N VAL A 92 -9.93 -10.94 8.24
CA VAL A 92 -8.79 -11.69 8.75
C VAL A 92 -7.50 -11.05 8.31
N GLN A 93 -6.50 -11.02 9.19
CA GLN A 93 -5.22 -10.39 8.90
C GLN A 93 -4.31 -11.36 8.14
N ALA A 94 -3.76 -10.91 7.01
CA ALA A 94 -2.75 -11.65 6.27
C ALA A 94 -1.41 -11.67 7.02
N THR A 95 -0.55 -12.62 6.66
CA THR A 95 0.82 -12.70 7.16
C THR A 95 1.78 -12.10 6.12
N PRO A 96 2.76 -11.28 6.52
CA PRO A 96 3.79 -10.82 5.60
C PRO A 96 4.56 -11.99 4.98
N GLY A 97 4.71 -11.98 3.66
CA GLY A 97 5.57 -12.89 2.90
C GLY A 97 6.91 -12.25 2.57
N VAL A 98 7.32 -12.32 1.30
CA VAL A 98 8.43 -11.50 0.77
C VAL A 98 8.02 -10.03 0.70
N ALA A 99 8.98 -9.10 0.60
CA ALA A 99 8.68 -7.66 0.52
C ALA A 99 7.64 -7.36 -0.58
N GLY A 100 6.57 -6.64 -0.21
CA GLY A 100 5.44 -6.34 -1.10
C GLY A 100 4.45 -7.48 -1.32
N SER A 101 4.58 -8.60 -0.61
CA SER A 101 3.68 -9.75 -0.70
C SER A 101 3.15 -10.15 0.66
N TRP A 102 1.87 -10.49 0.71
CA TRP A 102 1.17 -10.98 1.90
C TRP A 102 0.44 -12.27 1.57
N GLU A 103 0.42 -13.20 2.51
CA GLU A 103 -0.10 -14.55 2.33
C GLU A 103 -1.17 -14.83 3.39
N TYR A 104 -2.24 -15.54 3.00
CA TYR A 104 -3.23 -16.01 3.95
C TYR A 104 -3.80 -17.36 3.53
N ILE A 105 -3.66 -18.36 4.40
CA ILE A 105 -4.31 -19.68 4.28
C ILE A 105 -5.45 -19.70 5.28
N TRP A 106 -6.67 -20.00 4.82
CA TRP A 106 -7.81 -20.07 5.73
C TRP A 106 -7.57 -21.13 6.82
N PRO A 107 -7.70 -20.80 8.12
CA PRO A 107 -7.30 -21.70 9.19
C PRO A 107 -8.28 -22.84 9.44
N THR A 108 -9.51 -22.69 8.95
CA THR A 108 -10.62 -23.63 9.13
C THR A 108 -11.23 -23.96 7.78
N ASP A 109 -11.72 -25.19 7.67
CA ASP A 109 -12.40 -25.70 6.49
C ASP A 109 -13.64 -24.85 6.19
N LEU A 110 -13.75 -24.40 4.95
CA LEU A 110 -14.90 -23.70 4.42
C LEU A 110 -15.86 -24.69 3.75
N ALA A 111 -17.16 -24.43 3.89
CA ALA A 111 -18.16 -25.19 3.16
C ALA A 111 -18.11 -24.85 1.66
N ASP A 112 -18.51 -25.80 0.82
CA ASP A 112 -18.61 -25.61 -0.62
C ASP A 112 -19.44 -24.36 -0.98
N GLY A 113 -18.93 -23.63 -1.96
CA GLY A 113 -19.65 -22.53 -2.58
C GLY A 113 -20.79 -23.02 -3.49
N PRO A 114 -21.67 -22.10 -3.92
CA PRO A 114 -22.68 -22.43 -4.90
C PRO A 114 -22.05 -22.92 -6.22
N THR A 115 -22.58 -24.01 -6.78
CA THR A 115 -22.22 -24.44 -8.13
C THR A 115 -22.75 -23.42 -9.15
N ARG A 116 -21.90 -23.06 -10.11
CA ARG A 116 -22.26 -22.17 -11.22
C ARG A 116 -23.22 -22.83 -12.22
#